data_AF-A0A8C4JDC3-F1
#
_entry.id   AF-A0A8C4JDC3-F1
#
_cell.length_a   1.000
_cell.length_b   1.000
_cell.length_c   1.000
_cell.angle_alpha   90.00
_cell.angle_beta   90.00
_cell.angle_gamma   90.00
#
_symmetry.space_group_name_H-M   'P 1'
#
loop_
_entity.id
_entity.type
_entity.pdbx_description
1 polymer ?
#
loop_
_entity_poly.entity_id
_entity_poly.type
_entity_poly.pdbx_seq_one_letter_code
_entity_poly.pdbx_strand_id
1 'polypeptide(L)'
;MEEKAVVEKLRRVTLWLKKIFGDQPIPQYEVNAWTIDILYELAEHNEARDRDVSLLIEDMNQKAAEYEVEANFLQDVLTEILGFSLSSLSSEGISYLNELVNTAMILETKDTSLASFACAINDLTSDLLAVESKNREMELELTSIKKKLTAALMLEKRLQEDLKKTEEHLEVEKAKAESRSQNLKFLKDKSEDFKIRIKAAEEQLAATGLDQSLTHQSLVNLSEVGLPVQDGRFCSGTGQSCLLGGFRKCTLSFDYLNRKKRPEGKSCRQRLLN
;
A
#
# COMPACT_ATOMS: atom_id res chain seq x y z
N MET A 1 -34.02 -8.87 21.61
CA MET A 1 -33.72 -9.58 20.34
C MET A 1 -32.94 -10.85 20.63
N GLU A 2 -31.95 -10.77 21.53
CA GLU A 2 -31.11 -11.86 22.02
C GLU A 2 -31.90 -13.00 22.72
N GLU A 3 -32.88 -12.67 23.55
CA GLU A 3 -33.71 -13.67 24.24
C GLU A 3 -34.56 -14.51 23.29
N LYS A 4 -35.05 -13.93 22.18
CA LYS A 4 -35.79 -14.67 21.14
C LYS A 4 -34.89 -15.65 20.38
N ALA A 5 -33.62 -15.29 20.18
CA ALA A 5 -32.65 -16.16 19.50
C ALA A 5 -32.28 -17.38 20.37
N VAL A 6 -32.11 -17.17 21.68
CA VAL A 6 -31.82 -18.27 22.63
C VAL A 6 -32.98 -19.26 22.71
N VAL A 7 -34.23 -18.78 22.72
CA VAL A 7 -35.42 -19.64 22.73
C VAL A 7 -35.52 -20.49 21.46
N GLU A 8 -35.21 -19.92 20.29
CA GLU A 8 -35.24 -20.67 19.04
C GLU A 8 -34.13 -21.72 18.96
N LYS A 9 -32.91 -21.39 19.40
CA LYS A 9 -31.81 -22.35 19.52
C LYS A 9 -32.17 -23.52 20.44
N LEU A 10 -32.76 -23.21 21.60
CA LEU A 10 -33.21 -24.23 22.55
C LEU A 10 -34.26 -25.16 21.92
N ARG A 11 -35.26 -24.60 21.22
CA ARG A 11 -36.28 -25.38 20.52
C ARG A 11 -35.67 -26.37 19.52
N ARG A 12 -34.69 -25.91 18.74
CA ARG A 12 -33.99 -26.75 17.76
C ARG A 12 -33.19 -27.85 18.45
N VAL A 13 -32.46 -27.52 19.50
CA VAL A 13 -31.70 -28.51 20.31
C VAL A 13 -32.61 -29.58 20.90
N THR A 14 -33.77 -29.20 21.47
CA THR A 14 -34.71 -30.17 22.04
C THR A 14 -35.27 -31.12 20.98
N LEU A 15 -35.59 -30.62 19.78
CA LEU A 15 -36.04 -31.45 18.67
C LEU A 15 -34.95 -32.41 18.19
N TRP A 16 -33.72 -31.91 18.04
CA TRP A 16 -32.57 -32.71 17.65
C TRP A 16 -32.26 -33.81 18.67
N LEU A 17 -32.23 -33.49 19.98
CA LEU A 17 -32.04 -34.49 21.04
C LEU A 17 -33.14 -35.55 21.02
N LYS A 18 -34.41 -35.15 20.83
CA LYS A 18 -35.51 -36.13 20.70
C LYS A 18 -35.32 -37.06 19.50
N LYS A 19 -34.80 -36.54 18.37
CA LYS A 19 -34.48 -37.36 17.19
C LYS A 19 -33.36 -38.36 17.47
N ILE A 20 -32.30 -37.94 18.17
CA ILE A 20 -31.14 -38.79 18.49
C ILE A 20 -31.48 -39.88 19.50
N PHE A 21 -32.21 -39.54 20.57
CA PHE A 21 -32.56 -40.49 21.63
C PHE A 21 -33.80 -41.33 21.32
N GLY A 22 -34.62 -40.94 20.34
CA GLY A 22 -35.83 -41.67 19.94
C GLY A 22 -36.81 -41.82 21.10
N ASP A 23 -37.07 -43.06 21.51
CA ASP A 23 -37.94 -43.40 22.64
C ASP A 23 -37.23 -43.39 24.01
N GLN A 24 -35.91 -43.23 24.04
CA GLN A 24 -35.14 -43.16 25.28
C GLN A 24 -35.28 -41.79 25.95
N PRO A 25 -35.30 -41.74 27.29
CA PRO A 25 -35.35 -40.47 28.01
C PRO A 25 -34.05 -39.67 27.77
N ILE A 26 -34.20 -38.41 27.40
CA ILE A 26 -33.06 -37.49 27.23
C ILE A 26 -32.41 -37.28 28.61
N PRO A 27 -31.08 -37.51 28.75
CA PRO A 27 -30.37 -37.24 29.99
C PRO A 27 -30.56 -35.79 30.45
N GLN A 28 -30.69 -35.59 31.77
CA GLN A 28 -30.80 -34.24 32.31
C GLN A 28 -29.51 -33.46 32.06
N TYR A 29 -29.64 -32.23 31.58
CA TYR A 29 -28.53 -31.31 31.34
C TYR A 29 -28.88 -29.92 31.85
N GLU A 30 -27.85 -29.13 32.15
CA GLU A 30 -28.04 -27.75 32.59
C GLU A 30 -28.44 -26.86 31.41
N VAL A 31 -29.62 -26.24 31.49
CA VAL A 31 -30.12 -25.33 30.46
C VAL A 31 -29.60 -23.92 30.74
N ASN A 32 -28.37 -23.65 30.31
CA ASN A 32 -27.78 -22.31 30.31
C ASN A 32 -27.48 -21.86 28.88
N ALA A 33 -27.31 -20.54 28.66
CA ALA A 33 -27.11 -19.97 27.33
C ALA A 33 -25.91 -20.58 26.58
N TRP A 34 -24.83 -20.89 27.32
CA TRP A 34 -23.62 -21.48 26.77
C TRP A 34 -23.82 -22.95 26.35
N THR A 35 -24.51 -23.75 27.16
CA THR A 35 -24.84 -25.15 26.86
C THR A 35 -25.80 -25.25 25.67
N ILE A 36 -26.77 -24.34 25.57
CA ILE A 36 -27.67 -24.27 24.41
C ILE A 36 -26.87 -23.99 23.14
N ASP A 37 -25.91 -23.07 23.20
CA ASP A 37 -25.09 -22.69 22.04
C ASP A 37 -24.22 -23.84 21.55
N ILE A 38 -23.53 -24.54 22.46
CA ILE A 38 -22.71 -25.72 22.12
C ILE A 38 -23.55 -26.84 21.53
N LEU A 39 -24.71 -27.14 22.14
CA LEU A 39 -25.59 -28.19 21.64
C LEU A 39 -26.20 -27.81 20.29
N TYR A 40 -26.46 -26.52 20.05
CA TYR A 40 -26.95 -26.02 18.77
C TYR A 40 -25.91 -26.22 17.67
N GLU A 41 -24.67 -25.81 17.91
CA GLU A 41 -23.58 -26.03 16.94
C GLU A 41 -23.36 -27.53 16.69
N LEU A 42 -23.36 -28.35 17.75
CA LEU A 42 -23.24 -29.80 17.60
C LEU A 42 -24.39 -30.41 16.79
N ALA A 43 -25.62 -29.91 16.98
CA ALA A 43 -26.78 -30.34 16.19
C ALA A 43 -26.60 -29.97 14.72
N GLU A 44 -26.20 -28.74 14.41
CA GLU A 44 -25.94 -28.30 13.03
C GLU A 44 -24.87 -29.14 12.35
N HIS A 45 -23.74 -29.39 13.03
CA HIS A 45 -22.66 -30.21 12.51
C HIS A 45 -23.08 -31.67 12.27
N ASN A 46 -23.84 -32.26 13.21
CA ASN A 46 -24.34 -33.62 13.03
C ASN A 46 -25.37 -33.71 11.90
N GLU A 47 -26.32 -32.79 11.82
CA GLU A 47 -27.32 -32.77 10.74
C GLU A 47 -26.69 -32.51 9.37
N ALA A 48 -25.63 -31.70 9.28
CA ALA A 48 -24.85 -31.55 8.06
C ALA A 48 -24.19 -32.87 7.66
N ARG A 49 -23.48 -33.52 8.59
CA ARG A 49 -22.80 -34.79 8.34
C ARG A 49 -23.77 -35.92 8.00
N ASP A 50 -24.92 -35.99 8.67
CA ASP A 50 -25.96 -36.99 8.39
C ASP A 50 -26.51 -36.83 6.96
N ARG A 51 -26.66 -35.58 6.49
CA ARG A 51 -27.04 -35.30 5.10
C ARG A 51 -25.97 -35.77 4.12
N ASP A 52 -24.70 -35.48 4.39
CA ASP A 52 -23.60 -35.90 3.52
C ASP A 52 -23.49 -37.43 3.43
N VAL A 53 -23.63 -38.13 4.56
CA VAL A 53 -23.67 -39.60 4.60
C VAL A 53 -24.88 -40.14 3.84
N SER A 54 -26.05 -39.52 3.97
CA SER A 54 -27.26 -39.94 3.25
C SER A 54 -27.09 -39.79 1.73
N LEU A 55 -26.49 -38.67 1.27
CA LEU A 55 -26.19 -38.45 -0.14
C LEU A 55 -25.18 -39.48 -0.67
N LEU A 56 -24.15 -39.81 0.11
CA LEU A 56 -23.20 -40.85 -0.26
C LEU A 56 -23.88 -42.21 -0.42
N ILE A 57 -24.78 -42.58 0.50
CA ILE A 57 -25.55 -43.83 0.41
C ILE A 57 -26.44 -43.84 -0.84
N GLU A 58 -27.11 -42.74 -1.14
CA GLU A 58 -27.94 -42.60 -2.33
C GLU A 58 -27.12 -42.76 -3.62
N ASP A 59 -25.97 -42.09 -3.71
CA ASP A 59 -25.04 -42.21 -4.83
C ASP A 59 -24.53 -43.65 -5.02
N MET A 60 -24.11 -44.31 -3.93
CA MET A 60 -23.65 -45.70 -3.99
C MET A 60 -24.77 -46.66 -4.43
N ASN A 61 -26.01 -46.45 -3.97
CA ASN A 61 -27.16 -47.26 -4.39
C ASN A 61 -27.50 -47.03 -5.87
N GLN A 62 -27.46 -45.79 -6.33
CA GLN A 62 -27.67 -45.45 -7.74
C GLN A 62 -26.59 -46.11 -8.60
N LYS A 63 -25.33 -46.03 -8.17
CA LYS A 63 -24.20 -46.68 -8.86
C LYS A 63 -24.38 -48.19 -8.93
N ALA A 64 -24.80 -48.82 -7.84
CA ALA A 64 -25.08 -50.25 -7.80
C ALA A 64 -26.20 -50.64 -8.78
N ALA A 65 -27.28 -49.86 -8.85
CA ALA A 65 -28.36 -50.08 -9.81
C ALA A 65 -27.90 -49.94 -11.26
N GLU A 66 -27.05 -48.97 -11.57
CA GLU A 66 -26.44 -48.82 -12.91
C GLU A 66 -25.59 -50.03 -13.29
N TYR A 67 -24.75 -50.52 -12.37
CA TYR A 67 -23.94 -51.71 -12.61
C TYR A 67 -24.79 -52.96 -12.81
N GLU A 68 -25.89 -53.10 -12.07
CA GLU A 68 -26.83 -54.20 -12.22
C GLU A 68 -27.49 -54.17 -13.61
N VAL A 69 -27.92 -53.00 -14.07
CA VAL A 69 -28.51 -52.85 -15.42
C VAL A 69 -27.48 -53.17 -16.51
N GLU A 70 -26.25 -52.67 -16.37
CA GLU A 70 -25.16 -52.97 -17.32
C GLU A 70 -24.81 -54.47 -17.32
N ALA A 71 -24.77 -55.11 -16.15
CA ALA A 71 -24.50 -56.54 -16.02
C ALA A 71 -25.58 -57.37 -16.74
N ASN A 72 -26.85 -57.03 -16.55
CA ASN A 72 -27.96 -57.68 -17.26
C ASN A 72 -27.87 -57.44 -18.78
N PHE A 73 -27.59 -56.22 -19.22
CA PHE A 73 -27.39 -55.91 -20.65
C PHE A 73 -26.26 -56.74 -21.27
N LEU A 74 -25.12 -56.83 -20.61
CA LEU A 74 -23.99 -57.63 -21.09
C LEU A 74 -24.31 -59.12 -21.10
N GLN A 75 -25.05 -59.60 -20.11
CA GLN A 75 -25.54 -60.98 -20.08
C GLN A 75 -26.44 -61.27 -21.29
N ASP A 76 -27.42 -60.40 -21.55
CA ASP A 76 -28.34 -60.53 -22.69
C ASP A 76 -27.58 -60.54 -24.02
N VAL A 77 -26.60 -59.64 -24.20
CA VAL A 77 -25.73 -59.61 -25.39
C VAL A 77 -24.98 -60.93 -25.58
N LEU A 78 -24.40 -61.47 -24.50
CA LEU A 78 -23.66 -62.72 -24.55
C LEU A 78 -24.57 -63.90 -24.91
N THR A 79 -25.76 -63.97 -24.30
CA THR A 79 -26.66 -65.12 -24.48
C THR A 79 -27.48 -65.05 -25.76
N GLU A 80 -28.05 -63.89 -26.11
CA GLU A 80 -28.99 -63.76 -27.24
C GLU A 80 -28.28 -63.48 -28.56
N ILE A 81 -27.27 -62.60 -28.57
CA ILE A 81 -26.61 -62.17 -29.81
C ILE A 81 -25.48 -63.11 -30.18
N LEU A 82 -24.67 -63.48 -29.20
CA LEU A 82 -23.48 -64.32 -29.42
C LEU A 82 -23.74 -65.81 -29.19
N GLY A 83 -24.91 -66.18 -28.63
CA GLY A 83 -25.25 -67.57 -28.33
C GLY A 83 -24.35 -68.22 -27.28
N PHE A 84 -23.63 -67.40 -26.50
CA PHE A 84 -22.64 -67.84 -25.53
C PHE A 84 -23.30 -68.00 -24.16
N SER A 85 -23.73 -69.21 -23.83
CA SER A 85 -24.25 -69.56 -22.50
C SER A 85 -23.15 -70.19 -21.65
N LEU A 86 -23.11 -69.89 -20.35
CA LEU A 86 -22.19 -70.55 -19.41
C LEU A 86 -22.35 -72.09 -19.42
N SER A 87 -23.55 -72.59 -19.72
CA SER A 87 -23.85 -74.02 -19.86
C SER A 87 -23.24 -74.66 -21.11
N SER A 88 -22.73 -73.86 -22.05
CA SER A 88 -22.10 -74.33 -23.30
C SER A 88 -20.58 -74.51 -23.18
N LEU A 89 -19.98 -74.03 -22.09
CA LEU A 89 -18.55 -74.16 -21.83
C LEU A 89 -18.21 -75.50 -21.19
N SER A 90 -17.00 -75.98 -21.44
CA SER A 90 -16.43 -77.11 -20.69
C SER A 90 -16.15 -76.71 -19.24
N SER A 91 -15.95 -77.70 -18.37
CA SER A 91 -15.55 -77.49 -16.97
C SER A 91 -14.29 -76.64 -16.84
N GLU A 92 -13.32 -76.81 -17.74
CA GLU A 92 -12.07 -76.06 -17.77
C GLU A 92 -12.32 -74.60 -18.19
N GLY A 93 -13.19 -74.37 -19.16
CA GLY A 93 -13.58 -73.02 -19.58
C GLY A 93 -14.26 -72.23 -18.45
N ILE A 94 -15.18 -72.88 -17.72
CA ILE A 94 -15.81 -72.29 -16.53
C ILE A 94 -14.76 -72.02 -15.45
N SER A 95 -13.80 -72.93 -15.23
CA SER A 95 -12.71 -72.73 -14.27
C SER A 95 -11.83 -71.53 -14.62
N TYR A 96 -11.46 -71.33 -15.88
CA TYR A 96 -10.65 -70.18 -16.30
C TYR A 96 -11.41 -68.86 -16.14
N LEU A 97 -12.71 -68.84 -16.44
CA LEU A 97 -13.53 -67.64 -16.19
C LEU A 97 -13.62 -67.32 -14.69
N ASN A 98 -13.83 -68.32 -13.84
CA ASN A 98 -13.84 -68.11 -12.39
C ASN A 98 -12.49 -67.60 -11.88
N GLU A 99 -11.38 -68.14 -12.38
CA GLU A 99 -10.04 -67.65 -12.01
C GLU A 99 -9.82 -66.20 -12.47
N LEU A 100 -10.32 -65.83 -13.65
CA LEU A 100 -10.27 -64.45 -14.14
C LEU A 100 -11.11 -63.51 -13.27
N VAL A 101 -12.34 -63.91 -12.91
CA VAL A 101 -13.20 -63.16 -11.98
C VAL A 101 -12.51 -63.00 -10.63
N ASN A 102 -11.92 -64.07 -10.08
CA ASN A 102 -11.18 -64.03 -8.83
C ASN A 102 -9.97 -63.09 -8.92
N THR A 103 -9.22 -63.15 -10.01
CA THR A 103 -8.07 -62.26 -10.25
C THR A 103 -8.51 -60.81 -10.35
N ALA A 104 -9.62 -60.52 -11.03
CA ALA A 104 -10.21 -59.20 -11.13
C ALA A 104 -10.66 -58.66 -9.75
N MET A 105 -11.23 -59.52 -8.90
CA MET A 105 -11.61 -59.18 -7.52
C MET A 105 -10.38 -58.93 -6.63
N ILE A 106 -9.33 -59.75 -6.73
CA ILE A 106 -8.07 -59.58 -5.99
C ILE A 106 -7.34 -58.31 -6.41
N LEU A 107 -7.34 -58.01 -7.71
CA LEU A 107 -6.74 -56.79 -8.26
C LEU A 107 -7.65 -55.56 -8.09
N GLU A 108 -8.82 -55.72 -7.45
CA GLU A 108 -9.74 -54.62 -7.19
C GLU A 108 -10.08 -53.85 -8.49
N THR A 109 -10.17 -54.56 -9.62
CA THR A 109 -10.44 -53.91 -10.91
C THR A 109 -11.88 -53.40 -10.89
N LYS A 110 -12.02 -52.07 -10.95
CA LYS A 110 -13.28 -51.35 -10.71
C LYS A 110 -13.73 -51.33 -9.24
N ASP A 111 -12.79 -51.40 -8.31
CA ASP A 111 -13.09 -51.15 -6.91
C ASP A 111 -13.57 -49.71 -6.72
N THR A 112 -14.82 -49.61 -6.24
CA THR A 112 -15.49 -48.37 -5.87
C THR A 112 -15.22 -48.00 -4.41
N SER A 113 -14.35 -48.74 -3.71
CA SER A 113 -14.01 -48.46 -2.32
C SER A 113 -13.27 -47.14 -2.13
N LEU A 114 -13.34 -46.67 -0.89
CA LEU A 114 -12.72 -45.45 -0.38
C LEU A 114 -11.20 -45.36 -0.67
N ALA A 115 -10.50 -46.48 -0.82
CA ALA A 115 -9.06 -46.51 -1.05
C ALA A 115 -8.68 -45.89 -2.42
N SER A 116 -9.47 -46.15 -3.46
CA SER A 116 -9.29 -45.56 -4.79
C SER A 116 -9.53 -44.04 -4.79
N PHE A 117 -10.45 -43.55 -3.94
CA PHE A 117 -10.71 -42.12 -3.78
C PHE A 117 -9.69 -41.41 -2.88
N ALA A 118 -9.00 -42.12 -1.98
CA ALA A 118 -8.04 -41.51 -1.06
C ALA A 118 -6.90 -40.78 -1.77
N CYS A 119 -6.40 -41.33 -2.88
CA CYS A 119 -5.38 -40.65 -3.71
C CYS A 119 -5.94 -39.37 -4.35
N ALA A 120 -7.13 -39.44 -4.95
CA ALA A 120 -7.79 -38.28 -5.56
C ALA A 120 -8.12 -37.18 -4.53
N ILE A 121 -8.54 -37.57 -3.32
CA ILE A 121 -8.79 -36.66 -2.20
C ILE A 121 -7.48 -36.01 -1.74
N ASN A 122 -6.38 -36.77 -1.64
CA ASN A 122 -5.08 -36.22 -1.28
C ASN A 122 -4.57 -35.22 -2.33
N ASP A 123 -4.70 -35.55 -3.61
CA ASP A 123 -4.32 -34.65 -4.70
C ASP A 123 -5.13 -33.36 -4.64
N LEU A 124 -6.46 -33.46 -4.50
CA LEU A 124 -7.34 -32.30 -4.37
C LEU A 124 -7.04 -31.47 -3.11
N THR A 125 -6.72 -32.14 -2.00
CA THR A 125 -6.34 -31.47 -0.74
C THR A 125 -5.01 -30.72 -0.90
N SER A 126 -4.03 -31.32 -1.57
CA SER A 126 -2.75 -30.69 -1.88
C SER A 126 -2.94 -29.47 -2.78
N ASP A 127 -3.76 -29.58 -3.82
CA ASP A 127 -4.09 -28.47 -4.72
C ASP A 127 -4.81 -27.33 -3.98
N LEU A 128 -5.76 -27.66 -3.10
CA LEU A 128 -6.45 -26.68 -2.26
C LEU A 128 -5.46 -25.90 -1.38
N LEU A 129 -4.55 -26.60 -0.69
CA LEU A 129 -3.53 -25.97 0.15
C LEU A 129 -2.57 -25.09 -0.65
N ALA A 130 -2.19 -25.52 -1.85
CA ALA A 130 -1.34 -24.73 -2.74
C ALA A 130 -2.03 -23.44 -3.20
N VAL A 131 -3.33 -23.51 -3.53
CA VAL A 131 -4.15 -22.36 -3.89
C VAL A 131 -4.33 -21.41 -2.69
N GLU A 132 -4.64 -21.93 -1.51
CA GLU A 132 -4.75 -21.12 -0.28
C GLU A 132 -3.47 -20.36 0.03
N SER A 133 -2.31 -21.03 -0.10
CA SER A 133 -1.01 -20.41 0.13
C SER A 133 -0.76 -19.24 -0.82
N LYS A 134 -1.03 -19.42 -2.12
CA LYS A 134 -0.95 -18.34 -3.11
C LYS A 134 -1.93 -17.21 -2.82
N ASN A 135 -3.13 -17.52 -2.33
CA ASN A 135 -4.12 -16.51 -1.98
C ASN A 135 -3.65 -15.65 -0.80
N ARG A 136 -3.07 -16.26 0.24
CA ARG A 136 -2.45 -15.54 1.37
C ARG A 136 -1.30 -14.63 0.91
N GLU A 137 -0.46 -15.10 -0.01
CA GLU A 137 0.62 -14.29 -0.59
C GLU A 137 0.07 -13.06 -1.35
N MET A 138 -0.94 -13.26 -2.19
CA MET A 138 -1.61 -12.17 -2.91
C MET A 138 -2.25 -11.14 -1.96
N GLU A 139 -2.89 -11.59 -0.89
CA GLU A 139 -3.44 -10.68 0.13
C GLU A 139 -2.35 -9.81 0.77
N LEU A 140 -1.19 -10.38 1.11
CA LEU A 140 -0.06 -9.63 1.64
C LEU A 140 0.44 -8.58 0.64
N GLU A 141 0.61 -8.93 -0.63
CA GLU A 141 0.99 -7.98 -1.68
C GLU A 141 -0.05 -6.87 -1.88
N LEU A 142 -1.34 -7.21 -1.85
CA LEU A 142 -2.43 -6.23 -1.93
C LEU A 142 -2.35 -5.24 -0.76
N THR A 143 -2.15 -5.73 0.47
CA THR A 143 -1.99 -4.83 1.63
C THR A 143 -0.76 -3.94 1.52
N SER A 144 0.35 -4.45 0.97
CA SER A 144 1.58 -3.69 0.71
C SER A 144 1.35 -2.58 -0.30
N ILE A 145 0.71 -2.89 -1.44
CA ILE A 145 0.36 -1.92 -2.48
C ILE A 145 -0.59 -0.87 -1.93
N LYS A 146 -1.60 -1.26 -1.15
CA LYS A 146 -2.55 -0.32 -0.51
C LYS A 146 -1.84 0.68 0.40
N LYS A 147 -0.88 0.23 1.21
CA LYS A 147 -0.05 1.11 2.05
C LYS A 147 0.77 2.09 1.20
N LYS A 148 1.41 1.61 0.13
CA LYS A 148 2.18 2.46 -0.81
C LYS A 148 1.30 3.50 -1.49
N LEU A 149 0.12 3.11 -1.96
CA LEU A 149 -0.85 4.01 -2.59
C LEU A 149 -1.31 5.10 -1.62
N THR A 150 -1.62 4.72 -0.38
CA THR A 150 -2.04 5.68 0.65
C THR A 150 -0.93 6.69 0.95
N ALA A 151 0.33 6.25 1.04
CA ALA A 151 1.47 7.15 1.21
C ALA A 151 1.68 8.09 0.02
N ALA A 152 1.52 7.58 -1.21
CA ALA A 152 1.62 8.39 -2.43
C ALA A 152 0.52 9.45 -2.49
N LEU A 153 -0.73 9.11 -2.18
CA LEU A 153 -1.85 10.06 -2.14
C LEU A 153 -1.66 11.15 -1.08
N MET A 154 -1.09 10.82 0.09
CA MET A 154 -0.75 11.84 1.10
C MET A 154 0.34 12.80 0.60
N LEU A 155 1.35 12.27 -0.08
CA LEU A 155 2.42 13.08 -0.66
C LEU A 155 1.88 14.00 -1.77
N GLU A 156 1.01 13.49 -2.64
CA GLU A 156 0.35 14.26 -3.69
C GLU A 156 -0.43 15.45 -3.11
N LYS A 157 -1.25 15.21 -2.08
CA LYS A 157 -1.99 16.30 -1.41
C LYS A 157 -1.05 17.37 -0.83
N ARG A 158 0.04 16.95 -0.18
CA ARG A 158 1.04 17.89 0.35
C ARG A 158 1.68 18.71 -0.76
N LEU A 159 2.07 18.07 -1.86
CA LEU A 159 2.66 18.77 -3.00
C LEU A 159 1.67 19.76 -3.64
N GLN A 160 0.38 19.41 -3.70
CA GLN A 160 -0.65 20.32 -4.19
C GLN A 160 -0.81 21.55 -3.28
N GLU A 161 -0.78 21.36 -1.96
CA GLU A 161 -0.80 22.48 -0.99
C GLU A 161 0.44 23.37 -1.11
N ASP A 162 1.63 22.78 -1.24
CA ASP A 162 2.89 23.51 -1.39
C ASP A 162 2.95 24.28 -2.71
N LEU A 163 2.41 23.70 -3.79
CA LEU A 163 2.28 24.37 -5.08
C LEU A 163 1.36 25.59 -4.97
N LYS A 164 0.19 25.45 -4.34
CA LYS A 164 -0.73 26.57 -4.11
C LYS A 164 -0.07 27.71 -3.32
N LYS A 165 0.63 27.40 -2.23
CA LYS A 165 1.38 28.42 -1.45
C LYS A 165 2.44 29.11 -2.30
N THR A 166 3.12 28.36 -3.15
CA THR A 166 4.18 28.90 -4.03
C THR A 166 3.58 29.82 -5.08
N GLU A 167 2.43 29.48 -5.66
CA GLU A 167 1.68 30.35 -6.58
C GLU A 167 1.25 31.66 -5.91
N GLU A 168 0.69 31.59 -4.70
CA GLU A 168 0.32 32.78 -3.91
C GLU A 168 1.54 33.68 -3.64
N HIS A 169 2.68 33.09 -3.24
CA HIS A 169 3.93 33.82 -3.05
C HIS A 169 4.44 34.47 -4.35
N LEU A 170 4.33 33.77 -5.48
CA LEU A 170 4.76 34.28 -6.77
C LEU A 170 3.93 35.51 -7.18
N GLU A 171 2.62 35.48 -6.98
CA GLU A 171 1.75 36.62 -7.30
C GLU A 171 2.07 37.85 -6.42
N VAL A 172 2.35 37.64 -5.13
CA VAL A 172 2.80 38.72 -4.24
C VAL A 172 4.12 39.32 -4.71
N GLU A 173 5.11 38.50 -5.07
CA GLU A 173 6.40 39.00 -5.52
C GLU A 173 6.32 39.67 -6.90
N LYS A 174 5.47 39.18 -7.81
CA LYS A 174 5.16 39.87 -9.08
C LYS A 174 4.58 41.26 -8.82
N ALA A 175 3.59 41.39 -7.95
CA ALA A 175 2.99 42.68 -7.61
C ALA A 175 4.00 43.65 -6.99
N LYS A 176 4.89 43.16 -6.11
CA LYS A 176 5.99 43.97 -5.56
C LYS A 176 7.00 44.38 -6.62
N ALA A 177 7.39 43.48 -7.52
CA ALA A 177 8.32 43.79 -8.60
C ALA A 177 7.75 44.84 -9.55
N GLU A 178 6.46 44.73 -9.89
CA GLU A 178 5.73 45.70 -10.72
C GLU A 178 5.68 47.08 -10.03
N SER A 179 5.30 47.13 -8.75
CA SER A 179 5.31 48.38 -7.97
C SER A 179 6.70 49.04 -7.92
N ARG A 180 7.77 48.24 -7.73
CA ARG A 180 9.15 48.73 -7.75
C ARG A 180 9.54 49.26 -9.13
N SER A 181 9.13 48.58 -10.20
CA SER A 181 9.37 49.00 -11.59
C SER A 181 8.70 50.35 -11.88
N GLN A 182 7.43 50.51 -11.49
CA GLN A 182 6.70 51.78 -11.63
C GLN A 182 7.35 52.91 -10.83
N ASN A 183 7.77 52.64 -9.59
CA ASN A 183 8.49 53.62 -8.77
C ASN A 183 9.83 54.02 -9.40
N LEU A 184 10.59 53.06 -9.92
CA LEU A 184 11.84 53.33 -10.65
C LEU A 184 11.61 54.21 -11.87
N LYS A 185 10.55 53.94 -12.64
CA LYS A 185 10.17 54.76 -13.79
C LYS A 185 9.84 56.19 -13.37
N PHE A 186 9.01 56.37 -12.34
CA PHE A 186 8.68 57.69 -11.79
C PHE A 186 9.93 58.46 -11.34
N LEU A 187 10.84 57.82 -10.60
CA LEU A 187 12.08 58.45 -10.14
C LEU A 187 13.00 58.83 -11.31
N LYS A 188 13.04 58.02 -12.36
CA LYS A 188 13.79 58.32 -13.58
C LYS A 188 13.22 59.57 -14.27
N ASP A 189 11.91 59.60 -14.49
CA ASP A 189 11.23 60.74 -15.12
C ASP A 189 11.44 62.02 -14.30
N LYS A 190 11.38 61.92 -12.97
CA LYS A 190 11.64 63.06 -12.07
C LYS A 190 13.09 63.53 -12.10
N SER A 191 14.04 62.60 -12.21
CA SER A 191 15.46 62.96 -12.38
C SER A 191 15.69 63.71 -13.69
N GLU A 192 15.01 63.32 -14.78
CA GLU A 192 15.12 64.01 -16.07
C GLU A 192 14.50 65.42 -16.01
N ASP A 193 13.34 65.59 -15.38
CA ASP A 193 12.73 66.90 -15.09
C ASP A 193 13.69 67.81 -14.31
N PHE A 194 14.31 67.31 -13.24
CA PHE A 194 15.29 68.10 -12.48
C PHE A 194 16.52 68.47 -13.30
N LYS A 195 17.05 67.57 -14.15
CA LYS A 195 18.17 67.90 -15.05
C LYS A 195 17.82 69.05 -15.99
N ILE A 196 16.62 69.02 -16.57
CA ILE A 196 16.14 70.09 -17.47
C ILE A 196 16.03 71.41 -16.70
N ARG A 197 15.42 71.40 -15.51
CA ARG A 197 15.24 72.60 -14.68
C ARG A 197 16.57 73.19 -14.19
N ILE A 198 17.51 72.34 -13.79
CA ILE A 198 18.86 72.76 -13.39
C ILE A 198 19.54 73.45 -14.58
N LYS A 199 19.54 72.82 -15.76
CA LYS A 199 20.15 73.39 -16.96
C LYS A 199 19.54 74.75 -17.33
N ALA A 200 18.21 74.88 -17.27
CA ALA A 200 17.54 76.16 -17.52
C ALA A 200 17.90 77.24 -16.48
N ALA A 201 18.04 76.88 -15.20
CA ALA A 201 18.46 77.81 -14.15
C ALA A 201 19.93 78.21 -14.29
N GLU A 202 20.80 77.28 -14.68
CA GLU A 202 22.21 77.56 -15.00
C GLU A 202 22.33 78.54 -16.19
N GLU A 203 21.55 78.31 -17.25
CA GLU A 203 21.47 79.23 -18.41
C GLU A 203 20.98 80.63 -17.99
N GLN A 204 19.97 80.72 -17.12
CA GLN A 204 19.48 81.98 -16.55
C GLN A 204 20.55 82.69 -15.70
N LEU A 205 21.24 81.97 -14.82
CA LEU A 205 22.32 82.52 -13.98
C LEU A 205 23.49 83.03 -14.84
N ALA A 206 23.86 82.30 -15.88
CA ALA A 206 24.88 82.74 -16.84
C ALA A 206 24.45 84.03 -17.58
N ALA A 207 23.18 84.13 -17.99
CA ALA A 207 22.64 85.34 -18.64
C ALA A 207 22.57 86.55 -17.71
N THR A 208 22.45 86.35 -16.38
CA THR A 208 22.39 87.42 -15.37
C THR A 208 23.79 87.88 -14.90
N GLY A 209 24.87 87.30 -15.45
CA GLY A 209 26.25 87.74 -15.21
C GLY A 209 26.94 87.13 -13.99
N LEU A 210 26.54 85.93 -13.55
CA LEU A 210 27.20 85.24 -12.44
C LEU A 210 28.64 84.80 -12.82
N ASP A 211 29.62 85.19 -12.03
CA ASP A 211 31.04 84.80 -12.18
C ASP A 211 31.24 83.32 -11.80
N GLN A 212 31.86 82.54 -12.69
CA GLN A 212 32.09 81.09 -12.52
C GLN A 212 32.98 80.75 -11.31
N SER A 213 33.73 81.74 -10.79
CA SER A 213 34.54 81.63 -9.58
C SER A 213 33.73 81.34 -8.30
N LEU A 214 32.44 81.71 -8.28
CA LEU A 214 31.54 81.57 -7.12
C LEU A 214 30.70 80.28 -7.13
N THR A 215 30.94 79.36 -8.08
CA THR A 215 30.21 78.09 -8.15
C THR A 215 30.58 77.16 -7.00
N HIS A 216 29.64 76.31 -6.56
CA HIS A 216 29.87 75.37 -5.45
C HIS A 216 31.08 74.45 -5.71
N GLN A 217 31.28 74.00 -6.95
CA GLN A 217 32.46 73.19 -7.30
C GLN A 217 33.76 73.98 -7.15
N SER A 218 33.80 75.25 -7.57
CA SER A 218 34.97 76.12 -7.40
C SER A 218 35.25 76.42 -5.92
N LEU A 219 34.21 76.62 -5.11
CA LEU A 219 34.32 76.85 -3.66
C LEU A 219 34.74 75.59 -2.89
N VAL A 220 34.21 74.41 -3.23
CA VAL A 220 34.62 73.13 -2.65
C VAL A 220 36.07 72.83 -3.05
N ASN A 221 36.43 73.00 -4.31
CA ASN A 221 37.81 72.86 -4.77
C ASN A 221 38.74 73.84 -4.05
N LEU A 222 38.32 75.09 -3.83
CA LEU A 222 39.08 76.04 -3.00
C LEU A 222 39.23 75.59 -1.55
N SER A 223 38.20 74.97 -0.97
CA SER A 223 38.24 74.46 0.42
C SER A 223 39.06 73.17 0.58
N GLU A 224 39.09 72.31 -0.45
CA GLU A 224 39.88 71.07 -0.47
C GLU A 224 41.34 71.32 -0.86
N VAL A 225 41.60 72.34 -1.69
CA VAL A 225 42.97 72.76 -2.09
C VAL A 225 43.61 73.68 -1.05
N GLY A 226 42.83 74.28 -0.16
CA GLY A 226 43.31 75.22 0.84
C GLY A 226 43.31 74.66 2.27
N LEU A 227 44.20 73.71 2.59
CA LEU A 227 44.85 73.60 3.91
C LEU A 227 45.95 72.50 3.90
N PRO A 228 47.25 72.84 3.89
CA PRO A 228 48.27 71.99 4.48
C PRO A 228 48.24 72.21 6.01
N VAL A 229 47.66 71.25 6.76
CA VAL A 229 47.87 71.18 8.20
C VAL A 229 49.26 70.59 8.43
N GLN A 230 50.23 71.44 8.81
CA GLN A 230 51.50 71.00 9.39
C GLN A 230 51.48 71.17 10.92
N ASP A 231 51.98 70.12 11.56
CA ASP A 231 52.05 69.78 12.98
C ASP A 231 52.42 70.86 14.01
N GLY A 232 51.72 70.78 15.15
CA GLY A 232 52.12 71.35 16.44
C GLY A 232 52.00 70.32 17.56
N ARG A 233 53.13 69.67 17.88
CA ARG A 233 53.48 68.85 19.07
C ARG A 233 52.61 69.03 20.34
N PHE A 234 52.14 67.90 20.89
CA PHE A 234 52.15 67.64 22.34
C PHE A 234 52.43 66.16 22.59
N CYS A 235 53.53 65.85 23.30
CA CYS A 235 53.90 64.51 23.75
C CYS A 235 53.61 64.36 25.24
N SER A 236 52.92 63.28 25.65
CA SER A 236 53.35 62.28 26.65
C SER A 236 52.14 61.56 27.28
N GLY A 237 52.22 60.23 27.41
CA GLY A 237 51.28 59.44 28.22
C GLY A 237 50.94 58.06 27.67
N THR A 238 51.83 57.11 27.91
CA THR A 238 51.74 55.64 27.79
C THR A 238 50.35 54.98 27.82
N GLY A 239 50.10 54.06 26.86
CA GLY A 239 49.03 53.06 26.92
C GLY A 239 49.05 52.12 25.70
N GLN A 240 49.69 50.96 25.84
CA GLN A 240 49.76 49.87 24.86
C GLN A 240 48.37 49.28 24.52
N SER A 241 48.07 49.05 23.23
CA SER A 241 47.59 47.75 22.73
C SER A 241 47.58 47.65 21.19
N CYS A 242 48.45 46.77 20.70
CA CYS A 242 48.42 45.97 19.46
C CYS A 242 47.03 45.32 19.17
N LEU A 243 46.58 44.90 17.98
CA LEU A 243 47.08 44.80 16.60
C LEU A 243 45.87 44.46 15.67
N LEU A 244 45.93 44.99 14.43
CA LEU A 244 45.46 44.41 13.15
C LEU A 244 44.03 43.85 13.00
N GLY A 245 43.18 44.58 12.27
CA GLY A 245 41.93 44.08 11.66
C GLY A 245 41.77 44.59 10.23
N GLY A 246 42.27 43.83 9.26
CA GLY A 246 42.21 44.16 7.84
C GLY A 246 40.83 43.96 7.23
N PHE A 247 40.44 44.90 6.38
CA PHE A 247 39.32 44.79 5.45
C PHE A 247 39.50 43.60 4.51
N ARG A 248 38.48 42.74 4.41
CA ARG A 248 38.21 41.95 3.19
C ARG A 248 36.80 42.24 2.70
N LYS A 249 36.73 42.57 1.40
CA LYS A 249 35.54 42.70 0.58
C LYS A 249 34.67 41.43 0.68
N CYS A 250 33.39 41.60 0.96
CA CYS A 250 32.37 40.58 0.70
C CYS A 250 31.79 40.81 -0.69
N THR A 251 32.26 40.06 -1.68
CA THR A 251 31.50 39.75 -2.89
C THR A 251 30.59 38.57 -2.57
N LEU A 252 29.28 38.82 -2.52
CA LEU A 252 28.26 37.77 -2.55
C LEU A 252 28.14 37.28 -4.00
N SER A 253 28.82 36.17 -4.31
CA SER A 253 28.51 35.36 -5.49
C SER A 253 27.42 34.37 -5.10
N PHE A 254 26.32 34.40 -5.84
CA PHE A 254 25.13 33.57 -5.63
C PHE A 254 25.25 32.34 -6.54
N ASP A 255 25.92 31.29 -6.08
CA ASP A 255 25.94 29.99 -6.77
C ASP A 255 25.06 28.99 -6.01
N TYR A 256 23.77 29.05 -6.32
CA TYR A 256 22.84 27.94 -6.16
C TYR A 256 22.94 27.09 -7.42
N LEU A 257 23.37 25.82 -7.31
CA LEU A 257 23.00 24.64 -8.14
C LEU A 257 24.13 23.61 -8.20
N ASN A 258 24.05 22.57 -7.36
CA ASN A 258 24.23 21.14 -7.72
C ASN A 258 24.55 20.29 -6.48
N ARG A 259 23.56 19.54 -5.98
CA ARG A 259 23.81 18.28 -5.24
C ARG A 259 23.42 17.11 -6.14
N LYS A 260 24.40 16.57 -6.87
CA LYS A 260 24.35 15.19 -7.39
C LYS A 260 25.12 14.26 -6.44
N LYS A 261 24.40 13.27 -5.92
CA LYS A 261 24.74 11.87 -5.56
C LYS A 261 26.17 11.53 -5.01
N ARG A 262 26.19 11.03 -3.74
CA ARG A 262 26.78 9.78 -3.12
C ARG A 262 28.17 9.25 -3.58
N PRO A 263 28.91 8.36 -2.86
CA PRO A 263 28.66 7.61 -1.59
C PRO A 263 29.90 7.52 -0.62
N GLU A 264 29.85 6.58 0.34
CA GLU A 264 30.93 6.07 1.24
C GLU A 264 31.22 6.95 2.49
N GLY A 265 31.35 6.46 3.72
CA GLY A 265 31.53 5.13 4.28
C GLY A 265 32.49 5.25 5.48
N LYS A 266 32.14 4.63 6.62
CA LYS A 266 32.92 4.48 7.88
C LYS A 266 32.91 5.74 8.78
N SER A 267 32.92 5.69 10.10
CA SER A 267 32.80 4.66 11.15
C SER A 267 32.96 5.44 12.47
N CYS A 268 32.14 5.17 13.50
CA CYS A 268 32.60 4.82 14.85
C CYS A 268 31.46 4.90 15.89
N ARG A 269 31.12 3.70 16.38
CA ARG A 269 30.67 3.32 17.73
C ARG A 269 30.34 4.46 18.71
N GLN A 270 29.18 4.35 19.35
CA GLN A 270 29.15 4.29 20.81
C GLN A 270 28.08 3.28 21.26
N ARG A 271 28.55 2.40 22.14
CA ARG A 271 27.88 1.28 22.78
C ARG A 271 27.38 1.78 24.13
N LEU A 272 26.11 1.62 24.48
CA LEU A 272 25.68 1.54 25.88
C LEU A 272 24.49 0.57 25.97
N LEU A 273 24.76 -0.55 26.62
CA LEU A 273 23.82 -1.55 27.11
C LEU A 273 23.18 -1.03 28.40
N ASN A 274 21.86 -1.14 28.51
CA ASN A 274 21.16 -2.01 29.46
C ASN A 274 19.75 -2.27 28.91
#